data_AF-A0A9D9FX69-F1
#
_entry.id   AF-A0A9D9FX69-F1
#
_cell.length_a   1.000
_cell.length_b   1.000
_cell.length_c   1.000
_cell.angle_alpha   90.00
_cell.angle_beta   90.00
_cell.angle_gamma   90.00
#
_symmetry.space_group_name_H-M   'P 1'
#
loop_
_entity.id
_entity.type
_entity.pdbx_description
1 polymer ?
#
loop_
_entity_poly.entity_id
_entity_poly.type
_entity_poly.pdbx_seq_one_letter_code
_entity_poly.pdbx_strand_id
1 'polypeptide(L)'
;MKKHFFLSLLILSCISCISIKADVTTSEPSWDERADMNDAEAGIRLVMEAQEIAWNKHDLEGFMEGYWKSDQLKFYGSNGLTLGWEQTLENYKKNYPTSAESGTLNFVINDISPIEDNTYWVMGEFHLSRSVGDADGIFIIIFKKIDGQWKIIADMTC
;
A
#
# COMPACT_ATOMS: atom_id res chain seq x y z
N MET A 1 -63.47 -54.80 -21.38
CA MET A 1 -62.01 -54.92 -21.64
C MET A 1 -61.64 -54.13 -22.88
N LYS A 2 -60.96 -52.99 -22.72
CA LYS A 2 -59.91 -52.44 -23.60
C LYS A 2 -59.38 -51.16 -22.93
N LYS A 3 -58.06 -51.10 -22.78
CA LYS A 3 -57.26 -50.04 -22.15
C LYS A 3 -57.19 -48.80 -23.05
N HIS A 4 -56.68 -47.70 -22.49
CA HIS A 4 -55.78 -46.65 -23.05
C HIS A 4 -56.20 -45.27 -22.51
N PHE A 5 -55.36 -44.26 -22.23
CA PHE A 5 -53.96 -44.08 -21.81
C PHE A 5 -53.77 -42.54 -21.75
N PHE A 6 -53.18 -42.02 -20.67
CA PHE A 6 -52.57 -40.67 -20.53
C PHE A 6 -53.55 -39.47 -20.52
N LEU A 7 -53.31 -38.38 -19.79
CA LEU A 7 -52.04 -37.66 -19.63
C LEU A 7 -52.03 -36.86 -18.31
N SER A 8 -50.90 -36.93 -17.62
CA SER A 8 -50.52 -36.11 -16.47
C SER A 8 -50.43 -34.62 -16.84
N LEU A 9 -50.93 -33.74 -15.97
CA LEU A 9 -50.51 -32.34 -15.93
C LEU A 9 -50.22 -31.94 -14.48
N LEU A 10 -49.00 -32.25 -14.03
CA LEU A 10 -48.45 -31.70 -12.78
C LEU A 10 -48.02 -30.25 -13.05
N ILE A 11 -48.78 -29.29 -12.54
CA ILE A 11 -48.42 -27.86 -12.60
C ILE A 11 -47.36 -27.63 -11.52
N LEU A 12 -46.10 -27.59 -11.95
CA LEU A 12 -44.96 -27.21 -11.12
C LEU A 12 -45.01 -25.68 -10.94
N SER A 13 -45.58 -25.24 -9.82
CA SER A 13 -45.49 -23.85 -9.36
C SER A 13 -44.04 -23.54 -9.00
N CYS A 14 -43.27 -23.06 -9.97
CA CYS A 14 -41.97 -22.44 -9.74
C CYS A 14 -42.19 -21.17 -8.91
N ILE A 15 -42.02 -21.29 -7.59
CA ILE A 15 -41.73 -20.15 -6.74
C ILE A 15 -40.37 -19.65 -7.21
N SER A 16 -40.38 -18.61 -8.05
CA SER A 16 -39.17 -17.91 -8.44
C SER A 16 -38.56 -17.33 -7.18
N CYS A 17 -37.44 -17.91 -6.74
CA CYS A 17 -36.53 -17.25 -5.82
C CYS A 17 -36.22 -15.88 -6.42
N ILE A 18 -36.72 -14.82 -5.79
CA ILE A 18 -36.19 -13.48 -6.00
C ILE A 18 -34.81 -13.50 -5.37
N SER A 19 -33.81 -13.93 -6.13
CA SER A 19 -32.42 -13.63 -5.83
C SER A 19 -32.32 -12.12 -5.95
N ILE A 20 -32.33 -11.42 -4.81
CA ILE A 20 -31.76 -10.08 -4.70
C ILE A 20 -30.30 -10.28 -5.08
N LYS A 21 -29.99 -10.12 -6.36
CA LYS A 21 -28.64 -9.76 -6.75
C LYS A 21 -28.46 -8.37 -6.16
N ALA A 22 -27.67 -8.29 -5.09
CA ALA A 22 -26.98 -7.05 -4.80
C ALA A 22 -26.16 -6.77 -6.06
N ASP A 23 -26.71 -5.92 -6.92
CA ASP A 23 -25.99 -5.38 -8.06
C ASP A 23 -24.97 -4.43 -7.44
N VAL A 24 -23.82 -5.00 -7.06
CA VAL A 24 -22.63 -4.22 -6.75
C VAL A 24 -22.16 -3.71 -8.10
N THR A 25 -22.78 -2.62 -8.55
CA THR A 25 -22.35 -1.89 -9.74
C THR A 25 -21.05 -1.18 -9.36
N THR A 26 -19.92 -1.87 -9.46
CA THR A 26 -18.62 -1.19 -9.55
C THR A 26 -18.61 -0.51 -10.91
N SER A 27 -19.09 0.73 -10.97
CA SER A 27 -18.91 1.56 -12.15
C SER A 27 -17.42 1.84 -12.32
N GLU A 28 -16.89 1.56 -13.51
CA GLU A 28 -15.54 1.98 -13.90
C GLU A 28 -15.32 3.47 -13.58
N PRO A 29 -14.17 3.85 -13.01
CA PRO A 29 -13.88 5.24 -12.68
C PRO A 29 -13.94 6.13 -13.92
N SER A 30 -14.38 7.38 -13.73
CA SER A 30 -14.39 8.40 -14.78
C SER A 30 -12.97 8.70 -15.29
N TRP A 31 -12.87 9.39 -16.43
CA TRP A 31 -11.58 9.79 -16.98
C TRP A 31 -10.81 10.73 -16.05
N ASP A 32 -11.52 11.65 -15.40
CA ASP A 32 -10.92 12.62 -14.47
C ASP A 32 -10.40 11.92 -13.21
N GLU A 33 -11.16 10.97 -12.66
CA GLU A 33 -10.72 10.15 -11.52
C GLU A 33 -9.50 9.28 -11.86
N ARG A 34 -9.46 8.69 -13.07
CA ARG A 34 -8.28 7.94 -13.53
C ARG A 34 -7.05 8.82 -13.71
N ALA A 35 -7.21 10.03 -14.23
CA ALA A 35 -6.10 10.96 -14.39
C ALA A 35 -5.53 11.36 -13.02
N ASP A 36 -6.38 11.69 -12.04
CA ASP A 36 -5.97 12.02 -10.68
C ASP A 36 -5.26 10.83 -9.99
N MET A 37 -5.78 9.61 -10.16
CA MET A 37 -5.12 8.39 -9.66
C MET A 37 -3.73 8.19 -10.26
N ASN A 38 -3.57 8.40 -11.58
CA ASN A 38 -2.27 8.28 -12.24
C ASN A 38 -1.28 9.35 -11.74
N ASP A 39 -1.73 10.58 -11.54
CA ASP A 39 -0.91 11.66 -11.00
C ASP A 39 -0.50 11.40 -9.54
N ALA A 40 -1.41 10.82 -8.75
CA ALA A 40 -1.12 10.37 -7.39
C ALA A 40 -0.05 9.27 -7.37
N GLU A 41 -0.22 8.24 -8.21
CA GLU A 41 0.74 7.14 -8.33
C GLU A 41 2.13 7.65 -8.73
N ALA A 42 2.21 8.52 -9.73
CA ALA A 42 3.46 9.13 -10.16
C ALA A 42 4.12 9.94 -9.03
N GLY A 43 3.33 10.73 -8.29
CA GLY A 43 3.83 11.50 -7.14
C GLY A 43 4.37 10.61 -6.02
N ILE A 44 3.70 9.50 -5.71
CA ILE A 44 4.13 8.52 -4.72
C ILE A 44 5.45 7.86 -5.15
N ARG A 45 5.54 7.43 -6.42
CA ARG A 45 6.77 6.82 -6.97
C ARG A 45 7.97 7.76 -6.91
N LEU A 46 7.77 9.05 -7.16
CA LEU A 46 8.82 10.06 -7.02
C LEU A 46 9.33 10.20 -5.58
N VAL A 47 8.45 10.10 -4.57
CA VAL A 47 8.89 10.08 -3.17
C VAL A 47 9.72 8.84 -2.87
N MET A 48 9.26 7.66 -3.30
CA MET A 48 9.99 6.39 -3.13
C MET A 48 11.37 6.42 -3.80
N GLU A 49 11.47 6.97 -5.01
CA GLU A 49 12.73 7.15 -5.74
C GLU A 49 13.68 8.12 -5.00
N ALA A 50 13.15 9.25 -4.51
CA ALA A 50 13.94 10.20 -3.73
C ALA A 50 14.49 9.59 -2.44
N GLN A 51 13.69 8.76 -1.77
CA GLN A 51 14.12 7.99 -0.60
C GLN A 51 15.23 6.99 -0.93
N GLU A 52 15.09 6.22 -2.01
CA GLU A 52 16.13 5.29 -2.46
C GLU A 52 17.46 6.03 -2.74
N ILE A 53 17.40 7.17 -3.43
CA ILE A 53 18.57 8.01 -3.70
C ILE A 53 19.23 8.53 -2.42
N ALA A 54 18.44 9.02 -1.46
CA ALA A 54 18.96 9.54 -0.20
C ALA A 54 19.59 8.42 0.64
N TRP A 55 18.90 7.28 0.77
CA TRP A 55 19.41 6.10 1.45
C TRP A 55 20.75 5.63 0.88
N ASN A 56 20.85 5.55 -0.45
CA ASN A 56 22.05 5.09 -1.16
C ASN A 56 23.24 6.05 -1.02
N LYS A 57 22.99 7.29 -0.57
CA LYS A 57 24.03 8.27 -0.18
C LYS A 57 24.29 8.28 1.32
N HIS A 58 23.66 7.38 2.08
CA HIS A 58 23.64 7.37 3.54
C HIS A 58 23.10 8.69 4.14
N ASP A 59 22.19 9.35 3.42
CA ASP A 59 21.50 10.56 3.86
C ASP A 59 20.18 10.18 4.56
N LEU A 60 20.28 9.86 5.85
CA LEU A 60 19.13 9.40 6.64
C LEU A 60 18.09 10.50 6.87
N GLU A 61 18.54 11.75 7.03
CA GLU A 61 17.66 12.92 7.06
C GLU A 61 16.91 13.10 5.74
N GLY A 62 17.61 13.01 4.60
CA GLY A 62 17.01 13.06 3.27
C GLY A 62 16.03 11.92 3.02
N PHE A 63 16.34 10.70 3.51
CA PHE A 63 15.40 9.58 3.49
C PHE A 63 14.13 9.88 4.29
N MET A 64 14.29 10.55 5.44
CA MET A 64 13.18 10.91 6.32
C MET A 64 12.27 12.03 5.78
N GLU A 65 12.67 12.76 4.73
CA GLU A 65 11.82 13.76 4.06
C GLU A 65 10.60 13.14 3.37
N GLY A 66 10.63 11.84 3.04
CA GLY A 66 9.46 11.11 2.54
C GLY A 66 8.37 10.91 3.59
N TYR A 67 8.71 11.00 4.87
CA TYR A 67 7.76 10.79 5.98
C TYR A 67 7.12 12.09 6.44
N TRP A 68 5.90 11.97 6.98
CA TRP A 68 5.19 13.09 7.59
C TRP A 68 5.89 13.52 8.88
N LYS A 69 6.40 14.76 8.90
CA LYS A 69 7.05 15.35 10.07
C LYS A 69 6.04 15.72 11.16
N SER A 70 5.67 14.73 11.95
CA SER A 70 4.61 14.79 12.96
C SER A 70 4.88 13.80 14.09
N ASP A 71 4.34 14.07 15.28
CA ASP A 71 4.31 13.15 16.43
C ASP A 71 3.35 11.97 16.21
N GLN A 72 2.44 12.07 15.24
CA GLN A 72 1.46 11.06 14.88
C GLN A 72 1.93 10.07 13.81
N LEU A 73 3.11 10.28 13.22
CA LEU A 73 3.75 9.30 12.33
C LEU A 73 3.86 7.96 13.06
N LYS A 74 3.51 6.86 12.40
CA LYS A 74 3.60 5.52 12.98
C LYS A 74 4.57 4.65 12.21
N PHE A 75 5.48 3.99 12.91
CA PHE A 75 6.32 2.95 12.34
C PHE A 75 6.11 1.66 13.14
N TYR A 76 5.85 0.54 12.48
CA TYR A 76 5.66 -0.75 13.12
C TYR A 76 6.56 -1.81 12.50
N GLY A 77 7.49 -2.33 13.29
CA GLY A 77 8.44 -3.35 12.84
C GLY A 77 8.80 -4.33 13.95
N SER A 78 9.95 -4.99 13.83
CA SER A 78 10.41 -6.03 14.76
C SER A 78 10.51 -5.59 16.22
N ASN A 79 10.76 -4.31 16.47
CA ASN A 79 10.83 -3.72 17.81
C ASN A 79 9.49 -3.17 18.33
N GLY A 80 8.39 -3.40 17.60
CA GLY A 80 7.06 -2.89 17.93
C GLY A 80 6.79 -1.48 17.39
N LEU A 81 5.86 -0.78 18.03
CA LEU A 81 5.33 0.52 17.58
C LEU A 81 6.24 1.67 18.01
N THR A 82 6.70 2.44 17.02
CA THR A 82 7.35 3.75 17.21
C THR A 82 6.40 4.85 16.75
N LEU A 83 6.34 5.94 17.51
CA LEU A 83 5.57 7.14 17.19
C LEU A 83 6.50 8.33 16.98
N GLY A 84 6.18 9.14 15.98
CA GLY A 84 6.80 10.43 15.76
C GLY A 84 8.02 10.41 14.83
N TRP A 85 8.16 11.46 14.03
CA TRP A 85 9.24 11.61 13.05
C TRP A 85 10.63 11.66 13.69
N GLU A 86 10.80 12.41 14.79
CA GLU A 86 12.10 12.56 15.45
C GLU A 86 12.60 11.23 16.02
N GLN A 87 11.74 10.51 16.74
CA GLN A 87 12.09 9.21 17.31
C GLN A 87 12.45 8.19 16.23
N THR A 88 11.74 8.22 15.10
CA THR A 88 12.04 7.37 13.94
C THR A 88 13.41 7.71 13.33
N LEU A 89 13.75 8.99 13.15
CA LEU A 89 15.07 9.40 12.67
C LEU A 89 16.19 8.97 13.63
N GLU A 90 16.00 9.15 14.94
CA GLU A 90 16.95 8.67 15.95
C GLU A 90 17.18 7.15 15.87
N ASN A 91 16.10 6.39 15.67
CA ASN A 91 16.17 4.94 15.49
C ASN A 91 16.95 4.57 14.22
N TYR A 92 16.72 5.26 13.11
CA TYR A 92 17.52 5.06 11.88
C TYR A 92 18.99 5.34 12.14
N LYS A 93 19.35 6.48 12.72
CA LYS A 93 20.75 6.83 13.04
C LYS A 93 21.42 5.81 13.96
N LYS A 94 20.67 5.27 14.93
CA LYS A 94 21.16 4.24 15.85
C LYS A 94 21.41 2.90 15.15
N ASN A 95 20.49 2.48 14.28
CA ASN A 95 20.53 1.16 13.62
C ASN A 95 21.44 1.15 12.39
N TYR A 96 21.64 2.32 11.76
CA TYR A 96 22.44 2.51 10.56
C TYR A 96 23.50 3.60 10.81
N PRO A 97 24.48 3.35 11.69
CA PRO A 97 25.47 4.36 12.07
C PRO A 97 26.45 4.71 10.95
N THR A 98 26.63 3.82 9.96
CA THR A 98 27.49 4.06 8.81
C THR A 98 26.90 3.47 7.53
N SER A 99 27.51 3.79 6.38
CA SER A 99 27.13 3.23 5.08
C SER A 99 27.35 1.72 5.00
N ALA A 100 28.13 1.12 5.91
CA ALA A 100 28.31 -0.33 5.97
C ALA A 100 27.00 -1.04 6.36
N GLU A 101 26.22 -0.44 7.27
CA GLU A 101 24.94 -0.97 7.72
C GLU A 101 23.76 -0.58 6.83
N SER A 102 23.80 0.60 6.19
CA SER A 102 22.74 1.01 5.26
C SER A 102 22.90 0.38 3.88
N GLY A 103 24.13 0.25 3.38
CA GLY A 103 24.44 -0.25 2.04
C GLY A 103 23.62 0.42 0.93
N THR A 104 23.22 -0.37 -0.07
CA THR A 104 22.40 0.07 -1.20
C THR A 104 21.01 -0.54 -1.11
N LEU A 105 19.99 0.33 -1.03
CA LEU A 105 18.58 0.02 -1.08
C LEU A 105 18.09 0.00 -2.52
N ASN A 106 17.22 -0.98 -2.79
CA ASN A 106 16.33 -1.00 -3.93
C ASN A 106 14.91 -1.33 -3.46
N PHE A 107 13.93 -0.56 -3.93
CA PHE A 107 12.52 -0.87 -3.74
C PHE A 107 11.92 -1.57 -4.96
N VAL A 108 11.09 -2.58 -4.70
CA VAL A 108 10.13 -3.11 -5.68
C VAL A 108 8.74 -2.70 -5.22
N ILE A 109 8.01 -1.99 -6.08
CA ILE A 109 6.64 -1.56 -5.80
C ILE A 109 5.69 -2.55 -6.47
N ASN A 110 4.96 -3.31 -5.66
CA ASN A 110 4.11 -4.41 -6.14
C ASN A 110 2.67 -3.91 -6.37
N ASP A 111 2.19 -2.97 -5.56
CA ASP A 111 0.86 -2.38 -5.70
C ASP A 111 0.79 -0.98 -5.07
N ILE A 112 0.01 -0.10 -5.69
CA ILE A 112 -0.36 1.22 -5.19
C ILE A 112 -1.87 1.34 -5.35
N SER A 113 -2.57 1.48 -4.24
CA SER A 113 -4.04 1.42 -4.24
C SER A 113 -4.65 2.57 -3.45
N PRO A 114 -5.70 3.23 -3.99
CA PRO A 114 -6.38 4.32 -3.31
C PRO A 114 -7.18 3.80 -2.11
N ILE A 115 -7.34 4.67 -1.12
CA ILE A 115 -8.29 4.51 -0.02
C ILE A 115 -9.39 5.57 -0.20
N GLU A 116 -9.27 6.71 0.49
CA GLU A 116 -10.13 7.89 0.43
C GLU A 116 -9.27 9.13 0.78
N ASP A 117 -9.78 10.34 0.58
CA ASP A 117 -9.15 11.60 1.02
C ASP A 117 -7.68 11.78 0.60
N ASN A 118 -7.35 11.48 -0.65
CA ASN A 118 -5.96 11.49 -1.15
C ASN A 118 -5.01 10.66 -0.27
N THR A 119 -5.48 9.49 0.14
CA THR A 119 -4.71 8.51 0.90
C THR A 119 -4.57 7.23 0.08
N TYR A 120 -3.39 6.67 0.07
CA TYR A 120 -3.03 5.47 -0.67
C TYR A 120 -2.27 4.53 0.25
N TRP A 121 -2.43 3.23 0.07
CA TRP A 121 -1.47 2.28 0.57
C TRP A 121 -0.57 1.80 -0.56
N VAL A 122 0.67 1.47 -0.22
CA VAL A 122 1.68 0.93 -1.13
C VAL A 122 2.20 -0.34 -0.51
N MET A 123 2.18 -1.43 -1.27
CA MET A 123 2.82 -2.69 -0.91
C MET A 123 4.02 -2.93 -1.79
N GLY A 124 5.09 -3.42 -1.19
CA GLY A 124 6.33 -3.67 -1.92
C GLY A 124 7.35 -4.44 -1.12
N GLU A 125 8.55 -4.46 -1.68
CA GLU A 125 9.71 -5.18 -1.18
C GLU A 125 10.87 -4.21 -1.08
N PHE A 126 11.71 -4.38 -0.05
CA PHE A 126 12.99 -3.70 0.03
C PHE A 126 14.11 -4.73 -0.06
N HIS A 127 15.17 -4.37 -0.78
CA HIS A 127 16.38 -5.15 -0.90
C HIS A 127 17.58 -4.27 -0.53
N LEU A 128 18.30 -4.64 0.53
CA LEU A 128 19.50 -3.96 0.99
C LEU A 128 20.72 -4.82 0.69
N SER A 129 21.56 -4.37 -0.26
CA SER A 129 22.87 -4.96 -0.48
C SER A 129 23.92 -4.28 0.40
N ARG A 130 24.57 -5.03 1.29
CA ARG A 130 25.38 -4.45 2.38
C ARG A 130 26.64 -5.24 2.68
N SER A 131 27.69 -4.57 3.14
CA SER A 131 28.94 -5.25 3.54
C SER A 131 28.79 -6.10 4.80
N VAL A 132 27.79 -5.80 5.64
CA VAL A 132 27.47 -6.57 6.86
C VAL A 132 26.50 -7.73 6.61
N GLY A 133 26.24 -8.04 5.33
CA GLY A 133 25.26 -9.04 4.89
C GLY A 133 23.97 -8.39 4.41
N ASP A 134 23.40 -8.96 3.35
CA ASP A 134 22.19 -8.42 2.73
C ASP A 134 20.99 -8.51 3.69
N ALA A 135 19.99 -7.67 3.47
CA ALA A 135 18.71 -7.73 4.17
C ALA A 135 17.57 -7.46 3.20
N ASP A 136 16.58 -8.34 3.22
CA ASP A 136 15.40 -8.27 2.37
C ASP A 136 14.16 -8.35 3.24
N GLY A 137 13.09 -7.73 2.79
CA GLY A 137 11.79 -7.82 3.45
C GLY A 137 10.69 -7.17 2.65
N ILE A 138 9.50 -7.16 3.22
CA ILE A 138 8.31 -6.59 2.60
C ILE A 138 7.75 -5.46 3.45
N PHE A 139 7.05 -4.53 2.81
CA PHE A 139 6.43 -3.42 3.50
C PHE A 139 5.00 -3.17 3.02
N ILE A 140 4.23 -2.58 3.92
CA ILE A 140 3.05 -1.79 3.57
C ILE A 140 3.21 -0.40 4.19
N ILE A 141 3.09 0.63 3.38
CA ILE A 141 3.16 2.03 3.82
C ILE A 141 1.90 2.78 3.38
N ILE A 142 1.49 3.74 4.20
CA ILE A 142 0.32 4.59 3.94
C ILE A 142 0.82 5.98 3.57
N PHE A 143 0.53 6.40 2.35
CA PHE A 143 0.73 7.75 1.86
C PHE A 143 -0.52 8.60 2.05
N LYS A 144 -0.32 9.87 2.40
CA LYS A 144 -1.36 10.90 2.36
C LYS A 144 -0.82 12.17 1.73
N LYS A 145 -1.65 12.85 0.94
CA LYS A 145 -1.34 14.19 0.44
C LYS A 145 -1.60 15.22 1.54
N ILE A 146 -0.54 15.86 2.04
CA ILE A 146 -0.57 16.86 3.10
C ILE A 146 0.07 18.13 2.54
N ASP A 147 -0.64 19.26 2.57
CA ASP A 147 -0.18 20.54 2.03
C ASP A 147 0.35 20.46 0.59
N GLY A 148 -0.30 19.63 -0.23
CA GLY A 148 0.06 19.41 -1.63
C GLY A 148 1.22 18.41 -1.85
N GLN A 149 1.82 17.88 -0.79
CA GLN A 149 2.94 16.94 -0.85
C GLN A 149 2.52 15.52 -0.41
N TRP A 150 2.99 14.50 -1.11
CA TRP A 150 2.83 13.11 -0.68
C TRP A 150 3.77 12.81 0.48
N LYS A 151 3.23 12.31 1.59
CA LYS A 151 3.98 11.94 2.79
C LYS A 151 3.54 10.58 3.31
N ILE A 152 4.50 9.79 3.77
CA ILE A 152 4.23 8.54 4.48
C ILE A 152 3.75 8.88 5.90
N ILE A 153 2.56 8.44 6.27
CA ILE A 153 1.95 8.68 7.59
C ILE A 153 1.96 7.43 8.49
N ALA A 154 2.13 6.26 7.89
CA ALA A 154 2.32 5.00 8.58
C ALA A 154 3.18 4.06 7.75
N ASP A 155 4.06 3.31 8.40
CA ASP A 155 4.96 2.34 7.76
C ASP A 155 4.98 1.07 8.59
N MET A 156 4.70 -0.06 7.95
CA MET A 156 4.89 -1.38 8.51
C MET A 156 5.84 -2.16 7.62
N THR A 157 6.98 -2.56 8.18
CA THR A 157 8.03 -3.31 7.49
C THR A 157 8.39 -4.53 8.34
N CYS A 158 8.51 -5.71 7.70
CA CYS A 158 8.87 -6.97 8.35
C CYS A 158 10.15 -7.58 7.80
#